data_AF-A0A1U9P125-F1
#
_entry.id   AF-A0A1U9P125-F1
#
_cell.length_a   1.000
_cell.length_b   1.000
_cell.length_c   1.000
_cell.angle_alpha   90.00
_cell.angle_beta   90.00
_cell.angle_gamma   90.00
#
_symmetry.space_group_name_H-M   'P 1'
#
loop_
_entity.id
_entity.type
_entity.pdbx_description
1 polymer ?
#
loop_
_entity_poly.entity_id
_entity_poly.type
_entity_poly.pdbx_seq_one_letter_code
_entity_poly.pdbx_strand_id
1 'polypeptide(L)'
;MQPTPPAAEVRVFSYHAGLIDGVPVTAPPFGTIQDVVIGILQQRAQQLGFPTPAVITDDRYGGAVRLLIHPDGSTETLPEPDR
;
A
#
# COMPACT_ATOMS: atom_id res chain seq x y z
N MET A 1 22.85 -0.26 -12.16
CA MET A 1 21.43 0.12 -12.04
C MET A 1 20.85 -0.71 -10.92
N GLN A 2 20.46 -0.11 -9.80
CA GLN A 2 19.84 -0.85 -8.70
C GLN A 2 18.40 -1.18 -9.13
N PRO A 3 17.95 -2.44 -9.08
CA PRO A 3 16.57 -2.77 -9.45
C PRO A 3 15.65 -1.99 -8.52
N THR A 4 14.78 -1.17 -9.11
CA THR A 4 13.71 -0.52 -8.36
C THR A 4 12.85 -1.65 -7.79
N PRO A 5 12.60 -1.69 -6.47
CA PRO A 5 11.73 -2.70 -5.89
C PRO A 5 10.37 -2.65 -6.60
N PRO A 6 9.78 -3.80 -6.96
CA PRO A 6 8.44 -3.80 -7.51
C PRO A 6 7.48 -3.16 -6.52
N ALA A 7 6.56 -2.34 -7.04
CA ALA A 7 5.53 -1.72 -6.21
C ALA A 7 4.61 -2.80 -5.63
N ALA A 8 4.29 -2.71 -4.34
CA ALA A 8 3.32 -3.59 -3.70
C ALA A 8 1.93 -3.38 -4.32
N GLU A 9 1.27 -4.45 -4.73
CA GLU A 9 -0.07 -4.39 -5.29
C GLU A 9 -1.11 -4.52 -4.17
N VAL A 10 -1.85 -3.46 -3.90
CA VAL A 10 -2.90 -3.45 -2.90
C VAL A 10 -4.25 -3.37 -3.58
N ARG A 11 -5.18 -4.24 -3.17
CA ARG A 11 -6.56 -4.20 -3.64
C ARG A 11 -7.50 -4.15 -2.45
N VAL A 12 -8.26 -3.07 -2.33
CA VAL A 12 -9.26 -2.87 -1.27
C VAL A 12 -10.64 -3.09 -1.87
N PHE A 13 -11.39 -4.04 -1.31
CA PHE A 13 -12.74 -4.34 -1.78
C PHE A 13 -13.81 -4.17 -0.67
N SER A 14 -13.42 -3.96 0.59
CA SER A 14 -14.34 -3.58 1.66
C SER A 14 -13.66 -2.66 2.70
N TYR A 15 -14.42 -2.08 3.63
CA TYR A 15 -13.86 -1.26 4.72
C TYR A 15 -12.95 -2.03 5.68
N HIS A 16 -13.04 -3.37 5.69
CA HIS A 16 -12.32 -4.23 6.62
C HIS A 16 -11.52 -5.34 5.93
N ALA A 17 -11.45 -5.37 4.60
CA ALA A 17 -10.76 -6.44 3.89
C ALA A 17 -10.15 -5.97 2.57
N GLY A 18 -9.00 -6.55 2.26
CA GLY A 18 -8.23 -6.29 1.04
C GLY A 18 -7.20 -7.38 0.78
N LEU A 19 -6.36 -7.15 -0.23
CA LEU A 19 -5.19 -7.95 -0.57
C LEU A 19 -3.95 -7.05 -0.58
N ILE A 20 -2.79 -7.62 -0.21
CA ILE A 20 -1.47 -7.04 -0.48
C ILE A 20 -0.64 -8.11 -1.18
N ASP A 21 -0.23 -7.86 -2.42
CA ASP A 21 0.44 -8.82 -3.30
C ASP A 21 -0.31 -10.17 -3.40
N GLY A 22 -1.64 -10.09 -3.44
CA GLY A 22 -2.53 -11.27 -3.43
C GLY A 22 -2.73 -11.93 -2.06
N VAL A 23 -2.04 -11.49 -1.01
CA VAL A 23 -2.21 -12.00 0.36
C VAL A 23 -3.40 -11.31 1.04
N PRO A 24 -4.41 -12.06 1.54
CA PRO A 24 -5.55 -11.48 2.24
C PRO A 24 -5.16 -10.76 3.52
N VAL A 25 -5.72 -9.58 3.72
CA VAL A 25 -5.58 -8.77 4.93
C VAL A 25 -6.94 -8.32 5.44
N THR A 26 -7.10 -8.30 6.75
CA THR A 26 -8.34 -7.91 7.42
C THR A 26 -8.07 -6.88 8.49
N ALA A 27 -8.95 -5.89 8.60
CA ALA A 27 -8.91 -4.92 9.68
C ALA A 27 -9.30 -5.58 11.01
N PRO A 28 -8.68 -5.19 12.14
CA PRO A 28 -9.14 -5.58 13.47
C PRO A 28 -10.51 -4.94 13.78
N PRO A 29 -11.22 -5.43 14.80
CA PRO A 29 -12.46 -4.79 15.27
C PRO A 29 -12.22 -3.29 15.52
N PHE A 30 -13.13 -2.45 15.02
CA PHE A 30 -13.07 -0.98 15.11
C PHE A 30 -11.92 -0.29 14.35
N GLY A 31 -11.05 -1.04 13.67
CA GLY A 31 -10.00 -0.50 12.79
C GLY A 31 -10.44 -0.43 11.33
N THR A 32 -9.69 0.33 10.52
CA THR A 32 -9.90 0.40 9.07
C THR A 32 -8.91 -0.46 8.31
N ILE A 33 -9.30 -0.91 7.12
CA ILE A 33 -8.37 -1.61 6.22
C ILE A 33 -7.21 -0.72 5.78
N GLN A 34 -7.43 0.59 5.71
CA GLN A 34 -6.42 1.56 5.29
C GLN A 34 -5.27 1.62 6.29
N ASP A 35 -5.57 1.66 7.59
CA ASP A 35 -4.55 1.65 8.65
C ASP A 35 -3.72 0.37 8.61
N VAL A 36 -4.36 -0.77 8.39
CA VAL A 36 -3.68 -2.08 8.27
C VAL A 36 -2.76 -2.12 7.06
N VAL A 37 -3.24 -1.68 5.89
CA VAL A 37 -2.44 -1.61 4.66
C VAL A 37 -1.21 -0.72 4.88
N ILE A 38 -1.41 0.51 5.38
CA ILE A 38 -0.31 1.45 5.62
C ILE A 38 0.69 0.87 6.62
N GLY A 39 0.22 0.28 7.72
CA GLY A 39 1.08 -0.33 8.73
C GLY A 39 1.94 -1.48 8.19
N ILE A 40 1.35 -2.37 7.37
CA ILE A 40 2.10 -3.46 6.74
C ILE A 40 3.16 -2.93 5.77
N LEU A 41 2.80 -1.94 4.95
CA LEU A 41 3.74 -1.34 3.98
C LEU A 41 4.85 -0.54 4.68
N GLN A 42 4.55 0.14 5.78
CA GLN A 42 5.53 0.82 6.62
C GLN A 42 6.50 -0.20 7.25
N GLN A 43 5.99 -1.31 7.79
CA GLN A 43 6.83 -2.37 8.35
C GLN A 43 7.78 -2.94 7.30
N ARG A 44 7.32 -3.13 6.05
CA ARG A 44 8.19 -3.53 4.94
C ARG A 44 9.26 -2.48 4.65
N ALA A 45 8.89 -1.20 4.60
CA ALA A 45 9.85 -0.11 4.39
C ALA A 45 10.93 -0.07 5.50
N GLN A 46 10.54 -0.30 6.75
CA GLN A 46 11.47 -0.41 7.88
C GLN A 46 12.41 -1.61 7.75
N GLN A 47 11.90 -2.77 7.34
CA GLN A 47 12.71 -3.98 7.14
C GLN A 47 13.70 -3.82 5.99
N LEU A 48 13.31 -3.11 4.93
CA LEU A 48 14.13 -2.86 3.75
C LEU A 48 15.10 -1.69 3.91
N GLY A 49 14.82 -0.77 4.83
CA GLY A 49 15.61 0.45 5.06
C GLY A 49 15.40 1.54 4.00
N PHE A 50 14.39 1.41 3.14
CA PHE A 50 14.03 2.39 2.11
C PHE A 50 12.51 2.42 1.88
N PRO A 51 11.96 3.51 1.30
CA PRO A 51 10.52 3.64 1.08
C PRO A 51 9.95 2.54 0.17
N THR A 52 8.77 2.04 0.50
CA THR A 52 8.06 1.00 -0.26
C THR A 52 7.06 1.64 -1.21
N PRO A 53 7.23 1.52 -2.54
CA PRO A 53 6.20 1.92 -3.48
C PRO A 53 5.01 0.96 -3.43
N ALA A 54 3.79 1.48 -3.56
CA ALA A 54 2.57 0.70 -3.60
C ALA A 54 1.56 1.28 -4.61
N VAL A 55 0.80 0.39 -5.25
CA VAL A 55 -0.36 0.74 -6.07
C VAL A 55 -1.59 0.24 -5.34
N ILE A 56 -2.42 1.16 -4.87
CA ILE A 56 -3.63 0.86 -4.12
C ILE A 56 -4.83 1.05 -5.04
N THR A 57 -5.45 -0.06 -5.43
CA THR A 57 -6.73 -0.09 -6.14
C THR A 57 -7.86 -0.22 -5.13
N ASP A 58 -8.78 0.72 -5.12
CA ASP A 58 -9.97 0.68 -4.28
C ASP A 58 -11.20 0.37 -5.14
N ASP A 59 -11.60 -0.90 -5.14
CA ASP A 59 -12.74 -1.40 -5.92
C ASP A 59 -14.07 -0.79 -5.47
N ARG A 60 -14.14 -0.25 -4.25
CA ARG A 60 -15.37 0.37 -3.73
C ARG A 60 -15.68 1.69 -4.41
N TYR A 61 -14.63 2.41 -4.82
CA TYR A 61 -14.73 3.72 -5.46
C TYR A 61 -14.24 3.72 -6.92
N GLY A 62 -13.69 2.60 -7.40
CA GLY A 62 -13.21 2.44 -8.78
C GLY A 62 -11.95 3.25 -9.10
N GLY A 63 -11.14 3.58 -8.09
CA GLY A 63 -9.93 4.41 -8.23
C GLY A 63 -8.66 3.64 -7.90
N ALA A 64 -7.53 4.11 -8.44
CA ALA A 64 -6.21 3.65 -8.05
C ALA A 64 -5.34 4.83 -7.64
N VAL A 65 -4.56 4.68 -6.58
CA VAL A 65 -3.56 5.66 -6.14
C VAL A 65 -2.21 4.98 -6.01
N ARG A 66 -1.15 5.68 -6.43
CA ARG A 66 0.22 5.23 -6.23
C ARG A 66 0.79 5.99 -5.05
N LEU A 67 1.30 5.26 -4.07
CA LEU A 67 1.90 5.84 -2.87
C LEU A 67 3.33 5.35 -2.71
N LEU A 68 4.19 6.20 -2.18
CA LEU A 68 5.47 5.82 -1.60
C LEU A 68 5.32 5.88 -0.08
N ILE A 69 5.54 4.75 0.60
CA ILE A 69 5.39 4.62 2.04
C ILE A 69 6.77 4.60 2.67
N HIS A 70 7.08 5.59 3.50
CA HIS A 70 8.39 5.74 4.13
C HIS A 70 8.47 4.95 5.44
N PRO A 71 9.67 4.56 5.90
CA PRO A 71 9.86 3.84 7.17
C PRO A 71 9.33 4.61 8.40
N ASP A 72 9.35 5.94 8.34
CA ASP A 72 8.84 6.84 9.37
C ASP A 72 7.30 6.97 9.37
N GLY A 73 6.62 6.32 8.41
CA GLY A 73 5.17 6.33 8.27
C GLY A 73 4.63 7.49 7.43
N SER A 74 5.49 8.39 6.95
CA SER A 74 5.09 9.40 5.97
C SER A 74 4.74 8.73 4.63
N THR A 75 3.83 9.36 3.89
CA THR A 75 3.39 8.88 2.58
C THR A 75 3.49 10.00 1.55
N GLU A 76 3.99 9.66 0.37
CA GLU A 76 4.04 10.57 -0.77
C GLU A 76 3.17 10.00 -1.89
N THR A 77 2.33 10.84 -2.51
CA THR A 77 1.58 10.41 -3.70
C THR A 77 2.50 10.46 -4.89
N LEU A 78 2.62 9.34 -5.59
CA LEU A 78 3.38 9.25 -6.82
C LEU A 78 2.48 9.61 -8.00
N PRO A 79 2.98 10.39 -8.98
CA PRO A 79 2.23 10.62 -10.20
C PRO A 79 1.96 9.29 -10.92
N GLU A 80 0.86 9.24 -11.67
CA GLU A 80 0.67 8.18 -12.66
C GLU A 80 1.88 8.16 -13.59
N PRO A 81 2.38 6.98 -13.99
CA PRO A 81 3.47 6.94 -14.96
C PRO A 81 2.96 7.61 -16.24
N ASP A 82 3.70 8.63 -16.70
CA ASP A 82 3.41 9.37 -17.92
C ASP A 82 3.10 8.40 -19.06
N ARG A 83 1.96 8.60 -19.72
CA ARG A 83 1.45 7.70 -20.77
C ARG A 83 2.18 7.90 -22.09
#